data_AF-A0A937VLF6-F1
#
_entry.id   AF-A0A937VLF6-F1
#
_cell.length_a   1.000
_cell.length_b   1.000
_cell.length_c   1.000
_cell.angle_alpha   90.00
_cell.angle_beta   90.00
_cell.angle_gamma   90.00
#
_symmetry.space_group_name_H-M   'P 1'
#
loop_
_entity.id
_entity.type
_entity.pdbx_description
1 polymer ?
#
loop_
_entity_poly.entity_id
_entity_poly.type
_entity_poly.pdbx_seq_one_letter_code
_entity_poly.pdbx_strand_id
1 'polypeptide(L)' 'MRQPLLLDTSALLAFVEDEHGADRVEEALRISTTIIPWPVLLEFYYVTLRAHGEAEADARLAMLK' A
#
# COMPACT_ATOMS: atom_id res chain seq x y z
N MET A 1 -9.00 22.86 -5.82
CA MET A 1 -8.27 21.95 -4.90
C MET A 1 -8.41 20.55 -5.45
N ARG A 2 -7.32 19.78 -5.55
CA ARG A 2 -7.38 18.38 -5.98
C ARG A 2 -7.99 17.58 -4.82
N GLN A 3 -8.91 16.65 -5.10
CA GLN A 3 -9.49 15.82 -4.05
C GLN A 3 -8.42 14.89 -3.46
N PRO A 4 -8.42 14.65 -2.12
CA PRO A 4 -7.51 13.69 -1.51
C PRO A 4 -7.76 12.30 -2.09
N LEU A 5 -6.68 11.52 -2.24
CA LEU A 5 -6.77 10.13 -2.66
C LEU A 5 -6.90 9.24 -1.41
N LEU A 6 -7.74 8.22 -1.51
CA LEU A 6 -7.87 7.18 -0.50
C LEU A 6 -7.36 5.89 -1.12
N LEU A 7 -6.24 5.35 -0.62
CA LEU A 7 -5.71 4.10 -1.13
C LEU A 7 -6.43 2.91 -0.48
N ASP A 8 -6.83 1.98 -1.33
CA ASP A 8 -7.33 0.66 -0.93
C ASP A 8 -6.16 -0.33 -0.82
N THR A 9 -6.39 -1.46 -0.17
CA THR A 9 -5.42 -2.55 -0.02
C THR A 9 -4.91 -3.05 -1.38
N SER A 10 -5.80 -3.18 -2.37
CA SER A 10 -5.42 -3.61 -3.71
C SER A 10 -4.39 -2.69 -4.38
N ALA A 11 -4.44 -1.39 -4.11
CA ALA A 11 -3.46 -0.44 -4.63
C ALA A 11 -2.06 -0.67 -4.03
N LEU A 12 -1.99 -0.89 -2.71
CA LEU A 12 -0.72 -1.18 -2.04
C LEU A 12 -0.12 -2.51 -2.49
N LEU A 13 -0.96 -3.53 -2.69
CA LEU A 13 -0.52 -4.82 -3.22
C LEU A 13 0.02 -4.68 -4.65
N ALA A 14 -0.69 -3.97 -5.53
CA ALA A 14 -0.22 -3.72 -6.88
C ALA A 14 1.14 -2.99 -6.91
N PHE A 15 1.37 -2.07 -5.96
CA PHE A 15 2.65 -1.38 -5.84
C PHE A 15 3.80 -2.30 -5.43
N VAL A 16 3.62 -3.16 -4.44
CA VAL A 16 4.71 -4.04 -3.95
C VAL A 16 4.95 -5.27 -4.83
N GLU A 17 3.98 -5.68 -5.64
CA GLU A 17 4.10 -6.78 -6.60
C GLU A 17 4.51 -6.32 -8.02
N ASP A 18 4.76 -5.02 -8.21
CA ASP A 18 5.09 -4.40 -9.51
C ASP A 18 4.03 -4.72 -10.60
N GLU A 19 2.76 -4.69 -10.20
CA GLU A 19 1.63 -4.95 -11.11
C GLU A 19 1.25 -3.71 -11.93
N HIS A 20 0.39 -3.92 -12.94
CA HIS A 20 -0.15 -2.82 -13.73
C HIS A 20 -0.82 -1.75 -12.85
N GLY A 21 -0.27 -0.53 -12.88
CA GLY A 21 -0.74 0.58 -12.07
C GLY A 21 0.17 0.93 -10.88
N ALA A 22 1.23 0.17 -10.62
CA ALA A 22 2.22 0.44 -9.58
C ALA A 22 2.77 1.88 -9.66
N ASP A 23 3.18 2.34 -10.85
CA ASP A 23 3.65 3.72 -11.08
C ASP A 23 2.64 4.78 -10.59
N ARG A 24 1.36 4.53 -10.83
CA ARG A 24 0.29 5.46 -10.43
C ARG A 24 0.07 5.45 -8.92
N VAL A 25 0.27 4.31 -8.27
CA VAL A 25 0.23 4.21 -6.81
C VAL A 25 1.44 4.90 -6.20
N GLU A 26 2.63 4.76 -6.80
CA GLU A 26 3.83 5.47 -6.38
C GLU A 26 3.64 6.99 -6.47
N GLU A 27 3.09 7.49 -7.58
CA GLU A 27 2.71 8.90 -7.72
C GLU A 27 1.70 9.33 -6.65
N ALA A 28 0.72 8.48 -6.34
CA ALA A 28 -0.27 8.77 -5.31
C ALA A 28 0.36 8.85 -3.91
N LEU A 29 1.29 7.96 -3.57
CA LEU A 29 2.01 7.96 -2.28
C LEU A 29 2.86 9.23 -2.08
N ARG A 30 3.32 9.86 -3.17
CA ARG A 30 4.06 11.13 -3.13
C ARG A 30 3.17 12.36 -2.88
N ILE A 31 1.84 12.22 -2.97
CA ILE A 31 0.89 13.32 -2.73
C ILE A 31 0.61 13.44 -1.23
N SER A 32 0.90 14.60 -0.65
CA SER A 32 0.77 14.85 0.81
C SER A 32 -0.67 14.74 1.35
N THR A 33 -1.68 14.77 0.49
CA THR A 33 -3.09 14.62 0.85
C THR A 33 -3.61 13.19 0.61
N THR A 34 -2.75 12.25 0.26
CA THR A 34 -3.11 10.83 0.15
C THR A 34 -3.31 10.24 1.53
N ILE A 35 -4.39 9.49 1.68
CA ILE A 35 -4.82 8.88 2.93
C ILE A 35 -4.74 7.36 2.75
N ILE A 36 -4.07 6.70 3.69
CA ILE A 36 -4.08 5.25 3.82
C ILE A 36 -4.82 4.93 5.13
N PRO A 37 -6.05 4.40 5.07
CA PRO A 37 -6.78 4.02 6.27
C PRO A 37 -6.04 2.95 7.06
N TRP A 38 -6.12 3.01 8.40
CA TRP A 38 -5.57 1.95 9.26
C TRP A 38 -6.04 0.53 8.87
N PRO A 39 -7.33 0.29 8.54
CA PRO A 39 -7.78 -1.05 8.10
C PRO A 39 -7.06 -1.55 6.84
N VAL A 40 -6.68 -0.66 5.93
CA VAL A 40 -5.95 -1.00 4.70
C VAL A 40 -4.54 -1.47 5.04
N LEU A 41 -3.86 -0.85 6.01
CA LEU A 41 -2.56 -1.32 6.48
C LEU A 41 -2.64 -2.70 7.15
N LEU A 42 -3.70 -2.96 7.92
CA LEU A 42 -3.93 -4.24 8.57
C LEU A 42 -4.20 -5.36 7.56
N GLU A 43 -5.04 -5.09 6.56
CA GLU A 43 -5.34 -6.05 5.50
C GLU A 43 -4.11 -6.31 4.63
N PHE A 44 -3.39 -5.26 4.22
CA PHE A 44 -2.14 -5.38 3.48
C PHE A 44 -1.12 -6.26 4.21
N TYR A 45 -0.89 -5.97 5.50
CA TYR A 45 0.00 -6.78 6.33
C TYR A 45 -0.48 -8.24 6.42
N TYR A 46 -1.78 -8.46 6.67
CA TYR A 46 -2.32 -9.80 6.81
C TYR A 46 -2.23 -10.60 5.50
N VAL A 47 -2.50 -9.98 4.35
CA VAL A 47 -2.37 -10.63 3.04
C VAL A 47 -0.92 -11.02 2.78
N THR A 48 0.03 -10.10 2.99
CA THR A 48 1.46 -10.41 2.84
C THR A 48 1.90 -11.50 3.82
N LEU A 49 1.48 -11.42 5.08
CA LEU A 49 1.79 -12.44 6.10
C LEU A 49 1.31 -13.83 5.64
N ARG A 50 0.10 -13.92 5.06
CA ARG A 50 -0.47 -15.18 4.59
C ARG A 50 0.21 -15.73 3.34
N ALA A 51 0.74 -14.85 2.47
CA ALA A 51 1.35 -15.24 1.20
C ALA A 51 2.87 -15.49 1.31
N HIS A 52 3.57 -14.67 2.09
CA HIS A 52 5.05 -14.60 2.11
C HIS A 52 5.67 -14.75 3.51
N GLY A 53 4.85 -14.73 4.57
CA GLY A 53 5.31 -14.84 5.95
C GLY A 53 5.62 -13.50 6.62
N GLU A 54 5.99 -13.57 7.89
CA GLU A 54 6.11 -12.41 8.79
C GLU A 54 7.22 -11.44 8.37
N ALA A 55 8.40 -11.96 8.00
CA ALA A 55 9.54 -11.11 7.62
C ALA A 55 9.22 -10.21 6.41
N GLU A 56 8.51 -10.74 5.41
CA GLU A 56 8.09 -9.95 4.25
C GLU A 56 6.99 -8.95 4.62
N ALA A 57 6.03 -9.35 5.46
CA ALA A 57 4.96 -8.47 5.93
C ALA A 57 5.51 -7.26 6.70
N ASP A 58 6.49 -7.48 7.58
CA ASP A 58 7.19 -6.43 8.31
C ASP A 58 7.96 -5.49 7.37
N ALA A 59 8.72 -6.05 6.42
CA ALA A 59 9.49 -5.28 5.45
C ALA A 59 8.58 -4.38 4.60
N ARG A 60 7.50 -4.94 4.05
CA ARG A 60 6.56 -4.19 3.22
C ARG A 60 5.79 -3.12 3.99
N LEU A 61 5.39 -3.40 5.23
CA LEU A 61 4.73 -2.38 6.07
C LEU A 61 5.70 -1.24 6.42
N ALA A 62 6.99 -1.54 6.62
CA ALA A 62 8.01 -0.53 6.89
C ALA A 62 8.26 0.42 5.70
N MET A 63 8.04 -0.03 4.45
CA MET A 63 8.14 0.81 3.25
C MET A 63 7.05 1.89 3.16
N LEU A 64 5.94 1.73 3.89
CA LEU A 64 4.80 2.65 3.88
C LEU A 64 4.85 3.71 5.00
N LYS A 65 5.89 3.67 5.85
CA LYS A 65 6.14 4.65 6.93
C LYS A 65 7.06 5.76 6.46
#